data_AF-A0A843GZL3-F1
#
_entry.id   AF-A0A843GZL3-F1
#
_cell.length_a   1.000
_cell.length_b   1.000
_cell.length_c   1.000
_cell.angle_alpha   90.00
_cell.angle_beta   90.00
_cell.angle_gamma   90.00
#
_symmetry.space_group_name_H-M   'P 1'
#
loop_
_entity.id
_entity.type
_entity.pdbx_description
1 polymer ?
#
loop_
_entity_poly.entity_id
_entity_poly.type
_entity_poly.pdbx_seq_one_letter_code
_entity_poly.pdbx_strand_id
1 'polypeptide(L)'
;MVEKNEKCTFKAPRGEKWNKLNLTARAVYIVIAAHSSYDDNKCSCLSRERISKMVGIKNLDDVTKYTNQLRDSGFIKKEIK
;
A
#
# COMPACT_ATOMS: atom_id res chain seq x y z
N MET A 1 1.71 24.80 13.51
CA MET A 1 1.49 23.34 13.60
C MET A 1 2.28 22.73 12.45
N VAL A 2 3.36 22.00 12.71
CA VAL A 2 4.22 21.44 11.65
C VAL A 2 3.50 20.24 11.04
N GLU A 3 3.11 20.34 9.77
CA GLU A 3 2.63 19.20 8.99
C GLU A 3 3.73 18.13 8.98
N LYS A 4 3.45 16.99 9.61
CA LYS A 4 4.31 15.81 9.50
C LYS A 4 4.20 15.31 8.06
N ASN A 5 5.21 15.59 7.24
CA ASN A 5 5.29 15.10 5.86
C ASN A 5 5.62 13.61 5.88
N GLU A 6 4.57 12.78 5.88
CA GLU A 6 4.70 11.32 5.85
C GLU A 6 4.91 10.84 4.42
N LYS A 7 6.16 10.62 4.03
CA LYS A 7 6.52 10.15 2.69
C LYS A 7 6.38 8.62 2.62
N CYS A 8 5.78 8.13 1.53
CA CYS A 8 5.80 6.71 1.22
C CYS A 8 6.63 6.38 -0.01
N THR A 9 7.57 5.46 0.20
CA THR A 9 8.46 4.95 -0.84
C THR A 9 7.97 3.57 -1.26
N PHE A 10 7.66 3.45 -2.55
CA PHE A 10 7.19 2.21 -3.17
C PHE A 10 8.35 1.54 -3.91
N LYS A 11 8.64 0.28 -3.58
CA LYS A 11 9.68 -0.48 -4.27
C LYS A 11 9.09 -1.20 -5.46
N ALA A 12 9.77 -1.15 -6.61
CA ALA A 12 9.32 -1.78 -7.84
C ALA A 12 8.85 -3.24 -7.61
N PRO A 13 7.67 -3.62 -8.11
CA PRO A 13 7.08 -4.94 -7.91
C PRO A 13 7.79 -6.01 -8.75
N ARG A 14 9.03 -6.35 -8.37
CA ARG A 14 9.90 -7.27 -9.11
C ARG A 14 10.61 -8.23 -8.16
N GLY A 15 11.00 -9.39 -8.70
CA GLY A 15 11.79 -10.41 -7.99
C GLY A 15 10.97 -11.48 -7.27
N GLU A 16 11.67 -12.45 -6.68
CA GLU A 16 11.07 -13.64 -6.04
C GLU A 16 10.12 -13.29 -4.89
N LYS A 17 10.44 -12.25 -4.10
CA LYS A 17 9.59 -11.76 -3.01
C LYS A 17 8.23 -11.26 -3.51
N TRP A 18 8.18 -10.63 -4.68
CA TRP A 18 6.92 -10.19 -5.30
C TRP A 18 6.12 -11.39 -5.79
N ASN A 19 6.79 -12.37 -6.41
CA ASN A 19 6.17 -13.60 -6.89
C ASN A 19 5.63 -14.51 -5.77
N LYS A 20 6.09 -14.35 -4.53
CA LYS A 20 5.54 -15.03 -3.35
C LYS A 20 4.31 -14.34 -2.75
N LEU A 21 3.99 -13.11 -3.16
CA LEU A 21 2.79 -12.41 -2.70
C LEU A 21 1.54 -12.99 -3.37
N ASN A 22 0.45 -13.07 -2.62
CA ASN A 22 -0.87 -13.42 -3.16
C ASN A 22 -1.33 -12.40 -4.21
N LEU A 23 -2.12 -12.85 -5.19
CA LEU A 23 -2.70 -12.00 -6.23
C LEU A 23 -3.43 -10.78 -5.63
N THR A 24 -4.20 -11.01 -4.57
CA THR A 24 -4.91 -9.95 -3.84
C THR A 24 -3.95 -8.94 -3.21
N ALA A 25 -2.84 -9.39 -2.61
CA ALA A 25 -1.83 -8.49 -2.05
C ALA A 25 -1.15 -7.65 -3.13
N ARG A 26 -0.88 -8.24 -4.29
CA ARG A 26 -0.34 -7.50 -5.44
C ARG A 26 -1.33 -6.47 -5.97
N ALA A 27 -2.61 -6.81 -6.06
CA ALA A 27 -3.65 -5.89 -6.46
C ALA A 27 -3.79 -4.71 -5.48
N VAL A 28 -3.76 -4.99 -4.16
CA VAL A 28 -3.70 -3.95 -3.12
C VAL A 28 -2.49 -3.03 -3.33
N TYR A 29 -1.30 -3.59 -3.57
CA TYR A 29 -0.11 -2.78 -3.85
C TYR A 29 -0.30 -1.88 -5.07
N ILE A 30 -0.83 -2.39 -6.18
CA ILE A 30 -1.02 -1.62 -7.41
C ILE A 30 -2.01 -0.48 -7.16
N VAL A 31 -3.12 -0.75 -6.47
CA VAL A 31 -4.11 0.27 -6.11
C VAL A 31 -3.51 1.36 -5.23
N ILE A 32 -2.75 0.96 -4.18
CA ILE A 32 -2.08 1.93 -3.31
C ILE A 32 -1.04 2.72 -4.11
N ALA A 33 -0.17 2.07 -4.88
CA ALA A 33 0.88 2.74 -5.64
C ALA A 33 0.33 3.70 -6.69
N ALA A 34 -0.73 3.32 -7.42
CA ALA A 34 -1.36 4.15 -8.44
C ALA A 34 -2.07 5.39 -7.88
N HIS A 35 -2.59 5.31 -6.65
CA HIS A 35 -3.27 6.43 -6.00
C HIS A 35 -2.38 7.22 -5.02
N SER A 36 -1.28 6.65 -4.56
CA SER A 36 -0.26 7.34 -3.77
C SER A 36 0.73 8.11 -4.64
N SER A 37 0.89 7.77 -5.92
CA SER A 37 1.73 8.52 -6.87
C SER A 37 1.15 9.88 -7.30
N TYR A 38 -0.06 10.24 -6.84
CA TYR A 38 -0.67 11.53 -7.15
C TYR A 38 -0.53 12.56 -6.02
N ASP A 39 -0.06 12.16 -4.84
CA ASP A 39 0.07 13.04 -3.67
C ASP A 39 1.34 12.70 -2.88
N ASP A 40 2.44 13.36 -3.21
CA ASP A 40 3.79 13.14 -2.67
C ASP A 40 3.91 13.26 -1.13
N ASN A 41 2.88 13.77 -0.44
CA ASN A 41 2.97 14.18 0.97
C ASN A 41 2.08 13.40 1.95
N LYS A 42 1.25 12.47 1.49
CA LYS A 42 0.44 11.63 2.40
C LYS A 42 0.43 10.18 1.93
N CYS A 43 1.25 9.36 2.57
CA CYS A 43 1.22 7.90 2.44
C CYS A 43 -0.17 7.25 2.69
N SER A 44 -1.15 8.01 3.18
CA SER A 44 -2.49 7.51 3.49
C SER A 44 -3.58 8.30 2.78
N CYS A 45 -3.66 8.22 1.44
CA CYS A 45 -4.76 8.84 0.68
C CYS A 45 -5.91 7.90 0.31
N LEU A 46 -5.80 6.59 0.58
CA LEU A 46 -6.88 5.64 0.33
C LEU A 46 -7.37 4.98 1.63
N SER A 47 -8.61 5.28 2.01
CA SER A 47 -9.31 4.55 3.05
C SER A 47 -9.35 3.06 2.73
N ARG A 48 -9.21 2.22 3.75
CA ARG A 48 -9.32 0.75 3.64
C ARG A 48 -10.55 0.31 2.85
N GLU A 49 -11.67 1.02 3.03
CA GLU A 49 -12.92 0.78 2.29
C GLU A 49 -12.78 1.00 0.77
N ARG A 50 -12.08 2.06 0.34
CA ARG A 50 -11.82 2.28 -1.09
C ARG A 50 -10.93 1.19 -1.67
N ILE A 51 -9.87 0.81 -0.97
CA ILE A 51 -9.00 -0.30 -1.39
C ILE A 51 -9.82 -1.59 -1.48
N SER A 52 -10.65 -1.86 -0.47
CA SER A 52 -11.57 -3.00 -0.46
C SER A 52 -12.46 -3.02 -1.69
N LYS A 53 -13.09 -1.88 -2.02
CA LYS A 53 -14.00 -1.76 -3.15
C LYS A 53 -13.28 -1.88 -4.50
N MET A 54 -12.09 -1.31 -4.63
CA MET A 54 -11.29 -1.37 -5.87
C MET A 54 -10.71 -2.76 -6.13
N VAL A 55 -10.23 -3.43 -5.09
CA VAL A 55 -9.64 -4.78 -5.20
C VAL A 55 -10.73 -5.87 -5.16
N GLY A 56 -11.94 -5.56 -4.71
CA GLY A 56 -13.02 -6.53 -4.52
C GLY A 56 -12.88 -7.37 -3.26
N ILE A 57 -12.17 -6.88 -2.25
CA ILE A 57 -12.03 -7.54 -0.95
C ILE A 57 -13.30 -7.28 -0.14
N LYS A 58 -13.94 -8.34 0.38
CA LYS A 58 -15.14 -8.20 1.22
C LYS A 58 -14.82 -7.83 2.67
N ASN A 59 -13.68 -8.29 3.18
CA ASN A 59 -13.22 -8.05 4.55
C ASN A 59 -12.15 -6.96 4.62
N LEU A 60 -12.44 -5.89 5.36
CA LEU A 60 -11.48 -4.80 5.58
C LEU A 60 -10.23 -5.25 6.37
N ASP A 61 -10.34 -6.33 7.14
CA ASP A 61 -9.22 -6.91 7.86
C ASP A 61 -8.17 -7.50 6.92
N ASP A 62 -8.61 -8.16 5.85
CA ASP A 62 -7.74 -8.69 4.79
C ASP A 62 -6.97 -7.55 4.10
N VAL A 63 -7.62 -6.40 3.86
CA VAL A 63 -6.94 -5.20 3.32
C VAL A 63 -5.78 -4.79 4.24
N THR A 64 -6.01 -4.78 5.56
CA THR A 64 -5.00 -4.42 6.55
C THR A 64 -3.87 -5.44 6.58
N LYS A 65 -4.21 -6.73 6.56
CA LYS A 65 -3.26 -7.85 6.50
C LYS A 65 -2.36 -7.76 5.27
N TYR A 66 -2.91 -7.56 4.08
CA TYR A 66 -2.12 -7.45 2.84
C TYR A 66 -1.26 -6.18 2.83
N THR A 67 -1.78 -5.06 3.31
CA THR A 67 -1.00 -3.82 3.43
C THR A 67 0.18 -3.99 4.38
N ASN A 68 -0.03 -4.65 5.51
CA ASN A 68 1.04 -4.99 6.45
C ASN A 68 2.05 -5.96 5.84
N GLN A 69 1.60 -6.98 5.11
CA GLN A 69 2.48 -7.93 4.42
C GLN A 69 3.37 -7.23 3.38
N LEU A 70 2.83 -6.26 2.65
CA LEU A 70 3.59 -5.44 1.70
C LEU A 70 4.62 -4.54 2.40
N ARG A 71 4.27 -4.01 3.57
CA ARG A 71 5.17 -3.22 4.41
C ARG A 71 6.32 -4.06 4.97
N ASP A 72 5.99 -5.22 5.50
CA ASP A 72 6.96 -6.18 6.06
C ASP A 72 7.90 -6.72 4.97
N SER A 73 7.35 -7.00 3.79
CA SER A 73 8.14 -7.39 2.61
C SER A 73 9.02 -6.26 2.05
N GLY A 74 8.87 -5.03 2.55
CA GLY A 74 9.62 -3.85 2.13
C GLY A 74 9.20 -3.28 0.78
N PHE A 75 8.02 -3.63 0.28
CA PHE A 75 7.44 -3.04 -0.93
C PHE A 75 6.83 -1.67 -0.66
N ILE A 76 6.32 -1.45 0.54
CA ILE A 76 5.83 -0.15 1.01
C ILE A 76 6.67 0.25 2.21
N LYS A 77 7.36 1.38 2.13
CA LYS A 77 8.05 1.98 3.28
C LYS A 77 7.39 3.31 3.62
N LYS A 78 6.97 3.44 4.88
CA LYS A 78 6.50 4.71 5.44
C LYS A 78 7.67 5.36 6.18
N GLU A 79 8.16 6.48 5.67
CA GLU A 79 9.17 7.30 6.33
C GLU A 79 8.46 8.48 7.00
N ILE A 80 8.62 8.58 8.33
CA ILE A 80 8.15 9.72 9.11
C ILE A 80 9.38 10.62 9.30
N LYS A 81 9.37 11.82 8.70
CA LYS A 81 10.38 12.86 8.92
C LYS A 81 9.89 13.90 9.91
#